data_AF-A0A7S3HV60-F1
#
_entry.id   AF-A0A7S3HV60-F1
#
_cell.length_a   1.000
_cell.length_b   1.000
_cell.length_c   1.000
_cell.angle_alpha   90.00
_cell.angle_beta   90.00
_cell.angle_gamma   90.00
#
_symmetry.space_group_name_H-M   'P 1'
#
loop_
_entity.id
_entity.type
_entity.pdbx_description
1 polymer ?
#
loop_
_entity_poly.entity_id
_entity_poly.type
_entity_poly.pdbx_seq_one_letter_code
_entity_poly.pdbx_strand_id
1 'polypeptide(L)'
;MRKYNWSMIKTLEFLNSRRPDLEIRVTFIRQLGEYEQRLTARNIGHMTVNWNDIHQNNSYLESEELLLRNTFLNAKPKQRVDLTAPPTQVRPALRWVDFASRGNRNLAVEDLDENDLINLHNPPPVMRHRQVQNQ
;
A
#
# COMPACT_ATOMS: atom_id res chain seq x y z
N MET A 1 10.96 16.21 -1.85
CA MET A 1 11.01 16.34 -3.33
C MET A 1 12.15 15.54 -3.95
N ARG A 2 13.42 15.97 -3.91
CA ARG A 2 14.54 15.29 -4.63
C ARG A 2 14.79 13.82 -4.27
N LYS A 3 14.78 13.45 -2.99
CA LYS A 3 15.12 12.09 -2.53
C LYS A 3 14.14 11.02 -3.07
N TYR A 4 12.85 11.36 -3.11
CA TYR A 4 11.77 10.45 -3.53
C TYR A 4 11.16 10.82 -4.88
N ASN A 5 11.71 11.81 -5.58
CA ASN A 5 11.14 12.38 -6.81
C ASN A 5 9.64 12.73 -6.70
N TRP A 6 9.21 13.27 -5.57
CA TRP A 6 7.84 13.72 -5.36
C TRP A 6 7.64 15.15 -5.84
N SER A 7 6.50 15.39 -6.50
CA SER A 7 6.01 16.75 -6.80
C SER A 7 5.86 17.60 -5.53
N MET A 8 5.83 18.92 -5.71
CA MET A 8 5.60 19.87 -4.63
C MET A 8 4.26 19.56 -3.95
N ILE A 9 3.20 19.37 -4.75
CA ILE A 9 1.85 19.08 -4.26
C ILE A 9 1.84 17.83 -3.39
N LYS A 10 2.39 16.72 -3.88
CA LYS A 10 2.48 15.45 -3.13
C LYS A 10 3.28 15.61 -1.83
N THR A 11 4.36 16.39 -1.86
CA THR A 11 5.18 16.68 -0.69
C THR A 11 4.41 17.49 0.36
N LEU A 12 3.66 18.51 -0.07
CA LEU A 12 2.85 19.35 0.81
C LEU A 12 1.69 18.57 1.42
N GLU A 13 1.03 17.71 0.64
CA GLU A 13 -0.04 16.84 1.14
C GLU A 13 0.47 15.89 2.23
N PHE A 14 1.63 15.27 2.00
CA PHE A 14 2.29 14.42 3.00
C PHE A 14 2.59 15.19 4.28
N LEU A 15 3.17 16.38 4.14
CA LEU A 15 3.62 17.17 5.27
C LEU A 15 2.44 17.69 6.11
N ASN A 16 1.38 18.15 5.46
CA ASN A 16 0.14 18.56 6.13
C ASN A 16 -0.52 17.40 6.90
N SER A 17 -0.44 16.17 6.40
CA SER A 17 -0.98 15.01 7.13
C SER A 17 -0.20 14.67 8.41
N ARG A 18 1.09 15.04 8.47
CA ARG A 18 1.98 14.73 9.60
C ARG A 18 1.98 15.85 10.64
N ARG A 19 1.84 17.09 10.20
CA ARG A 19 1.70 18.28 11.05
C ARG A 19 0.62 19.19 10.47
N PRO A 20 -0.66 18.96 10.81
CA PRO A 20 -1.76 19.78 10.31
C PRO A 20 -1.65 21.23 10.80
N ASP A 21 -1.03 21.44 11.96
CA ASP A 21 -0.83 22.77 12.56
C ASP A 21 0.39 23.51 11.96
N LEU A 22 1.09 22.91 10.99
CA LEU A 22 2.24 23.55 10.37
C LEU A 22 1.80 24.52 9.28
N GLU A 23 1.89 25.81 9.60
CA GLU A 23 1.71 26.87 8.60
C GLU A 23 3.00 27.13 7.82
N ILE A 24 2.97 26.80 6.53
CA ILE A 24 4.07 27.11 5.62
C ILE A 24 3.88 28.52 5.07
N ARG A 25 4.88 29.39 5.26
CA ARG A 25 4.85 30.75 4.73
C ARG A 25 4.74 30.75 3.20
N VAL A 26 3.92 31.64 2.66
CA VAL A 26 3.69 31.78 1.21
C VAL A 26 4.99 31.99 0.43
N THR A 27 5.96 32.71 0.99
CA THR A 27 7.26 32.93 0.35
C THR A 27 8.02 31.61 0.13
N PHE A 28 7.91 30.65 1.04
CA PHE A 28 8.53 29.34 0.91
C PHE A 28 7.82 28.47 -0.13
N ILE A 29 6.49 28.55 -0.20
CA ILE A 29 5.71 27.88 -1.26
C ILE A 29 6.14 28.38 -2.64
N ARG A 30 6.35 29.69 -2.80
CA ARG A 30 6.86 30.26 -4.07
C ARG A 30 8.24 29.72 -4.42
N GLN A 31 9.16 29.69 -3.45
CA GLN A 31 10.51 29.16 -3.64
C GLN A 31 10.50 27.67 -4.04
N LEU A 32 9.59 26.87 -3.46
CA LEU A 32 9.40 25.47 -3.82
C LEU A 32 8.86 25.31 -5.25
N GLY A 33 7.91 26.15 -5.66
CA GLY A 33 7.38 26.15 -7.03
C GLY A 33 8.45 26.51 -8.06
N GLU A 34 9.24 27.57 -7.82
CA GLU A 34 10.39 27.93 -8.66
C GLU A 34 11.44 26.81 -8.71
N TYR A 35 11.65 26.12 -7.57
CA TYR A 35 12.56 24.99 -7.49
C TYR A 35 12.08 23.80 -8.31
N GLU A 36 10.79 23.47 -8.25
CA GLU A 36 10.17 22.42 -9.07
C GLU A 36 10.30 22.74 -10.56
N GLN A 37 9.99 23.97 -10.98
CA GLN A 37 10.15 24.41 -12.37
C GLN A 37 11.59 24.23 -12.86
N ARG A 38 12.59 24.57 -12.04
CA ARG A 38 14.01 24.35 -12.38
C ARG A 38 14.37 22.87 -12.50
N LEU A 39 13.79 22.00 -11.68
CA LEU A 39 14.00 20.55 -11.80
C LEU A 39 13.42 20.02 -13.10
N THR A 40 12.20 20.42 -13.45
CA THR A 40 11.54 20.05 -14.71
C THR A 40 12.32 20.57 -15.92
N ALA A 41 12.77 21.83 -15.90
CA ALA A 41 13.53 22.42 -16.99
C ALA A 41 14.89 21.75 -17.23
N ARG A 42 15.50 21.18 -16.18
CA ARG A 42 16.75 20.42 -16.29
C ARG A 42 16.54 18.94 -16.66
N ASN A 43 15.30 18.52 -16.88
CA ASN A 43 14.93 17.14 -17.17
C ASN A 43 15.42 16.14 -16.11
N ILE A 44 15.57 16.59 -14.86
CA ILE A 44 16.05 15.76 -13.75
C ILE A 44 14.86 14.96 -13.21
N GLY A 45 14.53 13.88 -13.92
CA GLY A 45 13.64 12.81 -13.47
C GLY A 45 12.15 13.12 -13.55
N HIS A 46 11.37 12.11 -13.93
CA HIS A 46 9.92 12.16 -13.89
C HIS A 46 9.46 12.21 -12.43
N MET A 47 8.83 13.31 -12.01
CA MET A 47 8.32 13.43 -10.64
C MET A 47 6.95 12.73 -10.52
N THR A 48 6.75 11.99 -9.44
CA THR A 48 5.44 11.39 -9.16
C THR A 48 4.51 12.44 -8.56
N VAL A 49 3.31 12.55 -9.15
CA VAL A 49 2.29 13.49 -8.72
C VAL A 49 1.29 12.80 -7.82
N ASN A 50 0.81 11.62 -8.20
CA ASN A 50 -0.20 10.91 -7.42
C ASN A 50 0.43 9.97 -6.39
N TRP A 51 -0.36 9.65 -5.38
CA TRP A 51 -0.03 8.60 -4.41
C TRP A 51 -0.17 7.19 -4.98
N ASN A 52 -0.72 7.01 -6.18
CA ASN A 52 -0.71 5.71 -6.86
C ASN A 52 0.59 5.47 -7.62
N ASP A 53 1.33 6.53 -7.89
CA ASP A 53 2.57 6.49 -8.66
C ASP A 53 3.77 6.32 -7.72
N ILE A 54 4.67 5.41 -8.08
CA ILE A 54 5.98 5.21 -7.43
C ILE A 54 7.05 5.45 -8.49
N HIS A 55 8.11 6.14 -8.11
CA HIS A 55 9.23 6.34 -9.02
C HIS A 55 9.91 5.01 -9.33
N GLN A 56 10.26 4.72 -10.60
CA GLN A 56 10.81 3.43 -11.02
C GLN A 56 12.03 3.01 -10.18
N ASN A 57 12.95 3.94 -9.94
CA ASN A 57 14.15 3.70 -9.13
C ASN A 57 13.86 3.39 -7.66
N ASN A 58 12.64 3.61 -7.18
CA ASN A 58 12.21 3.43 -5.79
C ASN A 58 11.14 2.33 -5.66
N SER A 59 11.01 1.46 -6.67
CA SER A 59 9.99 0.39 -6.68
C SER A 59 10.42 -0.92 -5.99
N TYR A 60 11.54 -0.91 -5.25
CA TYR A 60 12.04 -2.09 -4.53
C TYR A 60 11.46 -2.17 -3.10
N LEU A 61 11.46 -3.37 -2.50
CA LEU A 61 10.82 -3.64 -1.20
C LEU A 61 11.38 -2.81 -0.04
N GLU A 62 12.68 -2.50 -0.07
CA GLU A 62 13.38 -1.71 0.96
C GLU A 62 13.26 -0.19 0.73
N SER A 63 12.52 0.21 -0.32
CA SER A 63 12.34 1.61 -0.65
C SER A 63 11.58 2.32 0.47
N GLU A 64 12.25 3.30 1.08
CA GLU A 64 11.64 4.18 2.06
C GLU A 64 10.45 4.94 1.47
N GLU A 65 10.45 5.26 0.16
CA GLU A 65 9.30 5.88 -0.50
C GLU A 65 8.04 5.01 -0.37
N LEU A 66 8.20 3.70 -0.59
CA LEU A 66 7.10 2.74 -0.57
C LEU A 66 6.53 2.60 0.85
N LEU A 67 7.40 2.58 1.87
CA LEU A 67 7.00 2.58 3.27
C LEU A 67 6.24 3.86 3.65
N LEU A 68 6.77 5.04 3.27
CA LEU A 68 6.16 6.33 3.57
C LEU A 68 4.79 6.47 2.90
N ARG A 69 4.68 6.08 1.63
CA ARG A 69 3.42 6.03 0.88
C ARG A 69 2.39 5.16 1.59
N ASN A 70 2.74 3.92 1.93
CA ASN A 70 1.81 2.98 2.57
C ASN A 70 1.36 3.50 3.93
N THR A 71 2.29 4.06 4.71
CA THR A 71 1.98 4.68 6.01
C THR A 71 0.99 5.83 5.83
N PHE A 72 1.24 6.72 4.86
CA PHE A 72 0.38 7.85 4.57
C PHE A 72 -1.03 7.41 4.14
N LEU A 73 -1.14 6.47 3.19
CA LEU A 73 -2.44 5.97 2.71
C LEU A 73 -3.23 5.26 3.80
N ASN A 74 -2.55 4.53 4.69
CA ASN A 74 -3.19 3.83 5.80
C ASN A 74 -3.61 4.78 6.94
N ALA A 75 -2.90 5.91 7.11
CA ALA A 75 -3.21 6.91 8.12
C ALA A 75 -4.35 7.85 7.72
N LYS A 76 -4.72 7.93 6.43
CA LYS A 76 -5.87 8.72 5.99
C LYS A 76 -7.14 8.23 6.71
N PRO A 77 -7.98 9.14 7.24
CA PRO A 77 -9.23 8.76 7.86
C PRO A 77 -10.09 8.05 6.82
N LYS A 78 -10.26 6.73 7.00
CA LYS A 78 -11.16 5.95 6.17
C LYS A 78 -12.57 6.36 6.52
N GLN A 79 -13.41 6.54 5.50
CA GLN A 79 -14.84 6.72 5.69
C GLN A 79 -15.33 5.59 6.58
N ARG A 80 -15.90 5.93 7.74
CA ARG A 80 -16.45 4.93 8.65
C ARG A 80 -17.48 4.16 7.85
N VAL A 81 -17.23 2.88 7.61
CA VAL A 81 -18.20 2.00 6.97
C VAL A 81 -19.33 1.88 7.97
N ASP A 82 -20.51 2.34 7.58
CA ASP A 82 -21.72 2.07 8.33
C ASP A 82 -21.96 0.55 8.27
N LEU A 83 -21.67 -0.13 9.37
CA LEU A 83 -21.84 -1.58 9.50
C LEU A 83 -23.33 -1.98 9.51
N THR A 84 -24.24 -1.00 9.66
CA THR A 84 -25.69 -1.22 9.63
C THR A 84 -26.30 -1.01 8.25
N ALA A 85 -25.55 -0.40 7.32
CA ALA A 85 -26.00 -0.24 5.95
C ALA A 85 -26.07 -1.61 5.25
N PRO A 86 -27.18 -1.93 4.56
CA PRO A 86 -27.25 -3.15 3.77
C PRO A 86 -26.14 -3.13 2.71
N PRO A 87 -25.45 -4.27 2.49
CA PRO A 87 -24.32 -4.32 1.58
C PRO A 87 -24.76 -3.90 0.18
N THR A 88 -24.29 -2.73 -0.27
CA THR A 88 -24.67 -2.15 -1.57
C THR A 88 -24.14 -2.97 -2.74
N GLN A 89 -23.14 -3.81 -2.48
CA GLN A 89 -22.57 -4.78 -3.40
C GLN A 89 -22.19 -6.02 -2.60
N VAL A 90 -22.74 -7.17 -2.96
CA VAL A 90 -22.28 -8.47 -2.47
C VAL A 90 -20.91 -8.69 -3.10
N ARG A 91 -19.85 -8.25 -2.41
CA ARG A 91 -18.49 -8.57 -2.86
C ARG A 91 -18.33 -10.09 -2.77
N PRO A 92 -17.78 -10.75 -3.79
CA PRO A 92 -17.51 -12.18 -3.69
C PRO A 92 -16.63 -12.39 -2.46
N ALA A 93 -17.07 -13.27 -1.56
CA ALA A 93 -16.30 -13.61 -0.38
C ALA A 93 -14.93 -14.11 -0.83
N LEU A 94 -13.88 -13.53 -0.26
CA LEU A 94 -12.50 -13.90 -0.56
C LEU A 94 -12.31 -15.37 -0.17
N ARG A 95 -12.26 -16.25 -1.17
CA ARG A 95 -12.07 -17.69 -0.96
C ARG A 95 -10.59 -18.00 -1.06
N TRP A 96 -9.95 -18.16 0.09
CA TRP A 96 -8.58 -18.68 0.13
C TRP A 96 -8.61 -20.16 -0.24
N VAL A 97 -7.84 -20.52 -1.26
CA VAL A 97 -7.68 -21.89 -1.76
C VAL A 97 -6.20 -22.23 -1.73
N ASP A 98 -5.86 -23.42 -1.28
CA ASP A 98 -4.51 -23.96 -1.40
C ASP A 98 -4.40 -24.82 -2.67
N PHE A 99 -3.16 -25.07 -3.07
CA PHE A 99 -2.89 -25.92 -4.23
C PHE A 99 -3.27 -27.38 -3.97
N ALA A 100 -3.11 -27.85 -2.71
CA ALA A 100 -3.41 -29.21 -2.32
C ALA A 100 -4.91 -29.52 -2.41
N SER A 101 -5.78 -28.59 -1.98
CA SER A 101 -7.22 -28.82 -2.00
C SER A 101 -7.88 -28.45 -3.32
N ARG A 102 -7.17 -27.80 -4.27
CA ARG A 102 -7.72 -27.34 -5.56
C ARG A 102 -9.05 -26.55 -5.44
N GLY A 103 -9.26 -25.88 -4.31
CA GLY A 103 -10.52 -25.19 -4.01
C GLY A 103 -11.70 -26.09 -3.62
N ASN A 104 -11.49 -27.38 -3.35
CA ASN A 104 -12.53 -28.28 -2.85
C ASN A 104 -12.70 -28.23 -1.32
N ARG A 105 -11.71 -27.72 -0.58
CA ARG A 105 -11.76 -27.58 0.89
C ARG A 105 -11.65 -26.10 1.28
N ASN A 106 -12.42 -25.69 2.28
CA ASN A 106 -12.26 -24.37 2.88
C ASN A 106 -11.06 -24.41 3.84
N LEU A 107 -10.12 -23.48 3.70
CA LEU A 107 -8.88 -23.46 4.49
C LEU A 107 -9.06 -23.05 5.96
N ALA A 108 -10.21 -22.49 6.32
CA ALA A 108 -10.52 -22.05 7.67
C ALA A 108 -11.39 -23.05 8.45
N VAL A 109 -11.41 -24.31 8.00
CA VAL A 109 -12.05 -25.38 8.78
C VAL A 109 -11.02 -25.84 9.80
N GLU A 110 -11.38 -25.77 11.09
CA GLU A 110 -10.63 -26.46 12.13
C GLU A 110 -10.69 -27.95 11.80
N ASP A 111 -9.54 -28.49 11.40
CA ASP A 111 -9.40 -29.92 11.21
C ASP A 111 -9.51 -30.61 12.58
N LEU A 112 -10.00 -31.84 12.62
CA LEU A 112 -9.97 -32.66 13.84
C LEU A 112 -8.54 -32.63 14.40
N ASP A 113 -8.41 -32.44 15.73
CA ASP A 113 -7.14 -32.21 16.44
C ASP A 113 -5.99 -33.13 15.98
N GLU A 114 -6.29 -34.37 15.60
CA GLU A 114 -5.31 -35.36 15.11
C GLU A 114 -4.53 -34.93 13.86
N ASN A 115 -5.09 -34.04 13.03
CA ASN A 115 -4.45 -33.51 11.82
C ASN A 115 -3.77 -32.16 12.03
N ASP A 116 -3.82 -31.61 13.25
CA ASP A 116 -3.13 -30.37 13.56
C ASP A 116 -1.61 -30.59 13.48
N LEU A 117 -0.91 -29.61 12.92
CA LEU A 117 0.55 -29.65 12.72
C LEU A 117 1.30 -29.82 14.04
N ILE A 118 0.71 -29.40 15.16
CA ILE A 118 1.28 -29.58 16.50
C ILE A 118 1.29 -31.04 16.94
N ASN A 119 0.39 -31.86 16.40
CA ASN A 119 0.22 -33.28 16.76
C ASN A 119 0.90 -34.24 15.76
N LEU A 120 1.41 -33.70 14.64
CA LEU A 120 2.09 -34.46 13.61
C LEU A 120 3.57 -34.65 13.94
N HIS A 121 4.00 -35.91 14.06
CA HIS A 121 5.40 -36.26 14.34
C HIS A 121 6.35 -35.94 13.18
N ASN A 122 5.83 -35.80 11.95
CA ASN A 122 6.59 -35.43 10.77
C ASN A 122 5.74 -34.52 9.84
N PRO A 123 5.68 -33.20 10.10
CA PRO A 123 4.83 -32.30 9.34
C PRO A 123 5.34 -32.12 7.89
N PRO A 124 4.42 -31.87 6.93
CA PRO A 124 4.81 -31.62 5.55
C PRO A 124 5.63 -30.31 5.41
N PRO A 125 6.48 -30.21 4.37
CA PRO A 125 7.33 -29.05 4.16
C PRO A 125 6.51 -27.77 3.88
N VAL A 126 6.98 -26.64 4.44
CA VAL A 126 6.32 -25.34 4.36
C VAL A 126 6.20 -24.88 2.90
N MET A 127 4.97 -24.76 2.40
CA MET A 127 4.71 -24.21 1.07
C MET A 127 4.56 -22.68 1.11
N ARG A 128 5.28 -21.99 0.23
CA ARG A 128 5.12 -20.53 0.03
C ARG A 128 3.99 -20.27 -0.96
N HIS A 129 2.94 -19.58 -0.52
CA HIS A 129 1.81 -19.23 -1.38
C HIS A 129 2.09 -17.95 -2.17
N ARG A 130 1.65 -17.92 -3.44
CA ARG A 130 1.63 -16.71 -4.29
C ARG A 130 0.24 -16.53 -4.90
N GLN A 131 -0.20 -15.29 -5.05
CA GLN A 131 -1.48 -14.98 -5.69
C GLN A 131 -1.46 -15.40 -7.16
N VAL A 132 -2.45 -16.19 -7.59
CA VAL A 132 -2.70 -16.50 -9.00
C VAL A 132 -3.79 -15.54 -9.47
N GLN A 133 -3.48 -14.68 -10.44
CA GLN A 133 -4.49 -13.89 -11.14
C GLN A 133 -5.15 -14.76 -12.21
N ASN A 134 -6.47 -14.90 -12.15
CA ASN A 134 -7.25 -15.54 -13.21
C ASN A 134 -7.31 -14.59 -14.42
N GLN A 135 -6.99 -15.12 -15.61
CA GLN A 135 -7.20 -14.46 -16.90
C GLN A 135 -8.68 -14.41 -17.26
#